data_AF-A0AAW0PCM0-F1
#
_entry.id   AF-A0AAW0PCM0-F1
#
_cell.length_a   1.000
_cell.length_b   1.000
_cell.length_c   1.000
_cell.angle_alpha   90.00
_cell.angle_beta   90.00
_cell.angle_gamma   90.00
#
_symmetry.space_group_name_H-M   'P 1'
#
loop_
_entity.id
_entity.type
_entity.pdbx_description
1 polymer ?
#
loop_
_entity_poly.entity_id
_entity_poly.type
_entity_poly.pdbx_seq_one_letter_code
_entity_poly.pdbx_strand_id
1 'polypeptide(L)'
;MAAIASSEQSVLARIDNMDLKVESKTQVLNNTIDSLRTHLVDQIDGVRTEFGVKLGALAANADANQARLTSLEEATNAYTDRIVELEQQVCSLKDNVTALFDKTEDLEGRQRRCNIRILGVKEQFEAGSRPVTSVAKLLQEVLALDTTPTLDRAHRGLQPIPMRGQRPRPFIVKFHYYQEKLEVLRLAAKKGPLSYNGDTVLIFPDLPSTVAKRRGTFRGVKDLLRKCPDVKFGMLYPARLRITSSLGEKIFTDPEAAKDYVVKHLVGGVQQDDD
;
A
#
# COMPACT_ATOMS: atom_id res chain seq x y z
N MET A 1 28.63 -73.51 -106.69
CA MET A 1 28.89 -73.81 -105.26
C MET A 1 29.86 -72.83 -104.59
N ALA A 2 30.88 -72.28 -105.26
CA ALA A 2 31.85 -71.35 -104.64
C ALA A 2 31.31 -69.94 -104.29
N ALA A 3 30.40 -69.35 -105.09
CA ALA A 3 29.87 -68.01 -104.83
C ALA A 3 28.89 -67.93 -103.65
N ILE A 4 28.17 -69.03 -103.37
CA ILE A 4 27.23 -69.13 -102.24
C ILE A 4 28.03 -69.23 -100.92
N ALA A 5 29.08 -70.05 -100.88
CA ALA A 5 29.98 -70.17 -99.73
C ALA A 5 30.69 -68.85 -99.37
N SER A 6 31.13 -68.05 -100.36
CA SER A 6 31.73 -66.73 -100.11
C SER A 6 30.72 -65.71 -99.57
N SER A 7 29.45 -65.80 -99.97
CA SER A 7 28.37 -64.94 -99.48
C SER A 7 28.00 -65.30 -98.04
N GLU A 8 27.89 -66.59 -97.73
CA GLU A 8 27.65 -67.11 -96.38
C GLU A 8 28.76 -66.71 -95.41
N GLN A 9 30.03 -66.80 -95.83
CA GLN A 9 31.17 -66.42 -95.01
C GLN A 9 31.23 -64.90 -94.74
N SER A 10 30.78 -64.08 -95.70
CA SER A 10 30.62 -62.63 -95.55
C SER A 10 29.47 -62.26 -94.60
N VAL A 11 28.35 -62.99 -94.64
CA VAL A 11 27.23 -62.81 -93.72
C VAL A 11 27.61 -63.21 -92.30
N LEU A 12 28.30 -64.34 -92.11
CA LEU A 12 28.81 -64.77 -90.79
C LEU A 12 29.78 -63.74 -90.20
N ALA A 13 30.74 -63.23 -90.98
CA ALA A 13 31.65 -62.18 -90.52
C ALA A 13 30.94 -60.87 -90.14
N ARG A 14 29.80 -60.56 -90.78
CA ARG A 14 28.96 -59.41 -90.43
C ARG A 14 28.17 -59.64 -89.14
N ILE A 15 27.69 -60.86 -88.91
CA ILE A 15 27.04 -61.28 -87.67
C ILE A 15 28.05 -61.19 -86.52
N ASP A 16 29.25 -61.77 -86.67
CA ASP A 16 30.31 -61.71 -85.65
C ASP A 16 30.71 -60.25 -85.32
N ASN A 17 30.79 -59.38 -86.34
CA ASN A 17 31.08 -57.95 -86.12
C ASN A 17 29.92 -57.23 -85.40
N MET A 18 28.67 -57.55 -85.77
CA MET A 18 27.50 -57.05 -85.06
C MET A 18 27.47 -57.52 -83.60
N ASP A 19 27.78 -58.78 -83.33
CA ASP A 19 27.85 -59.34 -81.98
C ASP A 19 28.95 -58.68 -81.15
N LEU A 20 30.17 -58.51 -81.69
CA LEU A 20 31.24 -57.76 -81.04
C LEU A 20 30.84 -56.30 -80.74
N LYS A 21 30.10 -55.65 -81.64
CA LYS A 21 29.61 -54.28 -81.45
C LYS A 21 28.49 -54.21 -80.40
N VAL A 22 27.64 -55.23 -80.33
CA VAL A 22 26.60 -55.37 -79.31
C VAL A 22 27.24 -55.64 -77.95
N GLU A 23 28.23 -56.54 -77.85
CA GLU A 23 28.99 -56.79 -76.62
C GLU A 23 29.70 -55.54 -76.14
N SER A 24 30.39 -54.82 -77.04
CA SER A 24 31.06 -53.56 -76.72
C SER A 24 30.09 -52.50 -76.20
N LYS A 25 28.94 -52.31 -76.86
CA LYS A 25 27.90 -51.37 -76.40
C LYS A 25 27.27 -51.79 -75.07
N THR A 26 27.03 -53.08 -74.89
CA THR A 26 26.49 -53.65 -73.65
C THR A 26 27.47 -53.43 -72.50
N GLN A 27 28.77 -53.61 -72.73
CA GLN A 27 29.82 -53.32 -71.77
C GLN A 27 29.86 -51.83 -71.39
N VAL A 28 29.77 -50.92 -72.37
CA VAL A 28 29.72 -49.47 -72.12
C VAL A 28 28.48 -49.08 -71.32
N LEU A 29 27.32 -49.66 -71.64
CA LEU A 29 26.07 -49.44 -70.89
C LEU A 29 26.19 -49.93 -69.45
N ASN A 30 26.73 -51.13 -69.22
CA ASN A 30 26.96 -51.67 -67.88
C ASN A 30 27.90 -50.78 -67.07
N ASN A 31 29.03 -50.37 -67.65
CA ASN A 31 29.97 -49.45 -66.99
C ASN A 31 29.31 -48.10 -66.64
N THR A 32 28.47 -47.56 -67.53
CA THR A 32 27.76 -46.30 -67.28
C THR A 32 26.72 -46.46 -66.17
N ILE A 33 25.98 -47.58 -66.17
CA ILE A 33 25.02 -47.91 -65.12
C ILE A 33 25.72 -48.04 -63.76
N ASP A 34 26.87 -48.72 -63.71
CA ASP A 34 27.63 -48.88 -62.47
C ASP A 34 28.23 -47.56 -61.98
N SER A 35 28.68 -46.69 -62.89
CA SER A 35 29.11 -45.33 -62.54
C SER A 35 27.97 -44.46 -62.00
N LEU A 36 26.77 -44.56 -62.58
CA LEU A 36 25.60 -43.83 -62.07
C LEU A 36 25.13 -44.38 -60.73
N ARG A 37 25.15 -45.71 -60.56
CA ARG A 37 24.81 -46.37 -59.29
C ARG A 37 25.75 -45.94 -58.18
N THR A 38 27.05 -45.99 -58.41
CA THR A 38 28.07 -45.56 -57.44
C THR A 38 27.90 -44.08 -57.08
N HIS A 39 27.73 -43.20 -58.08
CA HIS A 39 27.50 -41.79 -57.82
C HIS A 39 26.23 -41.51 -56.99
N LEU A 40 25.12 -42.21 -57.27
CA LEU A 40 23.88 -42.07 -56.51
C LEU A 40 24.03 -42.58 -55.08
N VAL A 41 24.72 -43.71 -54.87
CA VAL A 41 25.02 -44.23 -53.54
C VAL A 41 25.87 -43.22 -52.76
N ASP A 42 26.93 -42.68 -53.36
CA ASP A 42 27.79 -41.67 -52.73
C ASP A 42 27.01 -40.39 -52.35
N GLN A 43 26.11 -39.92 -53.23
CA GLN A 43 25.26 -38.77 -52.93
C GLN A 43 24.28 -39.07 -51.78
N ILE A 44 23.65 -40.24 -51.78
CA ILE A 44 22.72 -40.66 -50.72
C ILE A 44 23.46 -40.77 -49.38
N ASP A 45 24.66 -41.36 -49.36
CA ASP A 45 25.48 -41.48 -48.17
C ASP A 45 25.98 -40.12 -47.68
N GLY A 46 26.35 -39.21 -48.60
CA GLY A 46 26.70 -37.83 -48.28
C GLY A 46 25.54 -37.07 -47.61
N VAL A 47 24.34 -37.15 -48.19
CA VAL A 47 23.15 -36.55 -47.60
C VAL A 47 22.81 -37.19 -46.25
N ARG A 48 22.83 -38.52 -46.16
CA ARG A 48 22.54 -39.27 -44.93
C ARG A 48 23.48 -38.89 -43.80
N THR A 49 24.77 -38.74 -44.08
CA THR A 49 25.76 -38.32 -43.09
C THR A 49 25.55 -36.87 -42.63
N GLU A 50 25.31 -35.94 -43.56
CA GLU A 50 25.02 -34.54 -43.22
C GLU A 50 23.75 -34.40 -42.35
N PHE A 51 22.67 -35.09 -42.73
CA PHE A 51 21.44 -35.13 -41.94
C PHE A 51 21.66 -35.80 -40.58
N GLY A 52 22.45 -36.87 -40.52
CA GLY A 52 22.80 -37.53 -39.25
C GLY A 52 23.51 -36.57 -38.28
N VAL A 53 24.46 -35.77 -38.78
CA VAL A 53 25.15 -34.75 -37.98
C VAL A 53 24.18 -33.67 -37.50
N LYS A 54 23.34 -33.13 -38.39
CA LYS A 54 22.36 -32.09 -38.04
C LYS A 54 21.32 -32.59 -37.03
N LEU A 55 20.83 -33.82 -37.19
CA LEU A 55 19.90 -34.45 -36.25
C LEU A 55 20.55 -34.69 -34.89
N GLY A 56 21.82 -35.13 -34.85
CA GLY A 56 22.56 -35.27 -33.61
C GLY A 56 22.75 -33.94 -32.88
N ALA A 57 23.08 -32.87 -33.60
CA ALA A 57 23.20 -31.52 -33.04
C ALA A 57 21.85 -30.99 -32.53
N LEU A 58 20.75 -31.24 -33.26
CA LEU A 58 19.41 -30.85 -32.84
C LEU A 58 18.96 -31.59 -31.58
N ALA A 59 19.24 -32.90 -31.49
CA ALA A 59 18.97 -33.71 -30.31
C ALA A 59 19.74 -33.17 -29.08
N ALA A 60 21.04 -32.92 -29.23
CA ALA A 60 21.86 -32.36 -28.16
C ALA A 60 21.35 -30.97 -27.68
N ASN A 61 20.91 -30.12 -28.61
CA ASN A 61 20.31 -28.82 -28.27
C ASN A 61 18.95 -28.98 -27.57
N ALA A 62 18.15 -29.96 -27.99
CA ALA A 62 16.87 -30.27 -27.34
C ALA A 62 17.09 -30.73 -25.88
N ASP A 63 18.06 -31.63 -25.66
CA ASP A 63 18.43 -32.10 -24.32
C ASP A 63 18.94 -30.96 -23.44
N ALA A 64 19.80 -30.09 -23.98
CA ALA A 64 20.31 -28.92 -23.28
C ALA A 64 19.19 -27.92 -22.90
N ASN A 65 18.24 -27.69 -23.81
CA ASN A 65 17.08 -26.84 -23.55
C ASN A 65 16.14 -27.47 -22.51
N GLN A 66 15.92 -28.78 -22.57
CA GLN A 66 15.12 -29.50 -21.57
C GLN A 66 15.74 -29.34 -20.18
N ALA A 67 17.05 -29.49 -20.04
CA ALA A 67 17.74 -29.30 -18.76
C ALA A 67 17.60 -27.85 -18.23
N ARG A 68 17.70 -26.85 -19.12
CA ARG A 68 17.49 -25.45 -18.76
C ARG A 68 16.04 -25.17 -18.34
N LEU A 69 15.06 -25.77 -19.02
CA LEU A 69 13.64 -25.63 -18.67
C LEU A 69 13.35 -26.21 -17.30
N THR A 70 13.82 -27.43 -17.00
CA THR A 70 13.64 -28.05 -15.69
C THR A 70 14.28 -27.20 -14.58
N SER A 71 15.48 -26.66 -14.80
CA SER A 71 16.13 -25.76 -13.83
C SER A 71 15.33 -24.47 -13.60
N LEU A 72 14.71 -23.90 -14.64
CA LEU A 72 13.86 -22.71 -14.52
C LEU A 72 12.54 -23.03 -13.79
N GLU A 73 11.94 -24.19 -14.04
CA GLU A 73 10.73 -24.64 -13.35
C GLU A 73 10.98 -24.82 -11.85
N GLU A 74 12.08 -25.47 -11.48
CA GLU A 74 12.49 -25.63 -10.08
C GLU A 74 12.74 -24.28 -9.39
N ALA A 75 13.47 -23.37 -10.05
CA ALA A 75 13.71 -22.03 -9.52
C ALA A 75 12.41 -21.23 -9.38
N THR A 76 11.48 -21.36 -10.34
CA THR A 76 10.19 -20.68 -10.30
C THR A 76 9.35 -21.18 -9.14
N ASN A 77 9.28 -22.50 -8.92
CA ASN A 77 8.58 -23.07 -7.77
C ASN A 77 9.17 -22.56 -6.45
N ALA A 78 10.49 -22.54 -6.31
CA ALA A 78 11.15 -22.01 -5.12
C ALA A 78 10.86 -20.52 -4.89
N TYR A 79 10.77 -19.72 -5.96
CA TYR A 79 10.37 -18.32 -5.86
C TYR A 79 8.90 -18.16 -5.48
N THR A 80 8.00 -18.98 -6.04
CA THR A 80 6.58 -18.98 -5.68
C THR A 80 6.39 -19.29 -4.19
N ASP A 81 7.06 -20.31 -3.68
CA ASP A 81 7.01 -20.68 -2.26
C ASP A 81 7.51 -19.53 -1.37
N ARG A 82 8.62 -18.89 -1.76
CA ARG A 82 9.16 -17.74 -1.04
C ARG A 82 8.24 -16.52 -1.08
N ILE A 83 7.55 -16.29 -2.19
CA ILE A 83 6.57 -15.19 -2.30
C ILE A 83 5.43 -15.44 -1.33
N VAL A 84 4.88 -16.66 -1.26
CA VAL A 84 3.82 -17.02 -0.32
C VAL A 84 4.26 -16.81 1.14
N GLU A 85 5.49 -17.22 1.48
CA GLU A 85 6.03 -16.99 2.83
C GLU A 85 6.16 -15.49 3.14
N LEU A 86 6.68 -14.71 2.19
CA LEU A 86 6.82 -13.26 2.35
C LEU A 86 5.47 -12.55 2.50
N GLU A 87 4.46 -12.98 1.74
CA GLU A 87 3.09 -12.44 1.86
C GLU A 87 2.51 -12.71 3.25
N GLN A 88 2.71 -13.91 3.78
CA GLN A 88 2.29 -14.26 5.14
C GLN A 88 3.01 -13.40 6.19
N GLN A 89 4.32 -13.22 6.06
CA GLN A 89 5.10 -12.36 6.96
C GLN A 89 4.63 -10.91 6.89
N VAL A 90 4.34 -10.39 5.69
CA VAL A 90 3.81 -9.02 5.50
C VAL A 90 2.44 -8.86 6.15
N CYS A 91 1.54 -9.84 6.03
CA CYS A 91 0.25 -9.81 6.72
C CYS A 91 0.42 -9.78 8.24
N SER A 92 1.26 -10.67 8.80
CA SER A 92 1.55 -10.68 10.23
C SER A 92 2.18 -9.37 10.72
N LEU A 93 3.11 -8.79 9.95
CA LEU A 93 3.71 -7.50 10.27
C LEU A 93 2.71 -6.36 10.24
N LYS A 94 1.78 -6.34 9.27
CA LYS A 94 0.70 -5.34 9.23
C LYS A 94 -0.18 -5.41 10.48
N ASP A 95 -0.56 -6.61 10.90
CA ASP A 95 -1.38 -6.83 12.10
C ASP A 95 -0.64 -6.41 13.39
N ASN A 96 0.67 -6.70 13.47
CA ASN A 96 1.49 -6.25 14.59
C ASN A 96 1.63 -4.73 14.62
N VAL A 97 1.81 -4.09 13.46
CA VAL A 97 1.92 -2.62 13.36
C VAL A 97 0.62 -1.95 13.78
N THR A 98 -0.54 -2.45 13.35
CA THR A 98 -1.84 -1.89 13.78
C THR A 98 -2.05 -2.06 15.28
N ALA A 99 -1.78 -3.24 15.83
CA ALA A 99 -1.88 -3.50 17.26
C ALA A 99 -0.94 -2.61 18.10
N LEU A 100 0.31 -2.42 17.65
CA LEU A 100 1.27 -1.54 18.31
C LEU A 100 0.87 -0.07 18.22
N PHE A 101 0.32 0.35 17.09
CA PHE A 101 -0.19 1.71 16.91
C PHE A 101 -1.34 1.99 17.88
N ASP A 102 -2.34 1.10 17.95
CA ASP A 102 -3.50 1.24 18.84
C ASP A 102 -3.07 1.24 20.31
N LYS A 103 -2.13 0.36 20.68
CA LYS A 103 -1.56 0.32 22.04
C LYS A 103 -0.83 1.62 22.37
N THR A 104 -0.03 2.15 21.44
CA THR A 104 0.72 3.40 21.65
C THR A 104 -0.23 4.58 21.82
N GLU A 105 -1.29 4.65 21.01
CA GLU A 105 -2.31 5.69 21.13
C GLU A 105 -3.06 5.61 22.47
N ASP A 106 -3.43 4.41 22.93
CA ASP A 106 -4.08 4.22 24.24
C ASP A 106 -3.15 4.62 25.39
N LEU A 107 -1.87 4.23 25.34
CA LEU A 107 -0.88 4.63 26.35
C LEU A 107 -0.65 6.15 26.38
N GLU A 108 -0.47 6.79 25.23
CA GLU A 108 -0.35 8.25 25.12
C GLU A 108 -1.61 8.94 25.65
N GLY A 109 -2.79 8.41 25.29
CA GLY A 109 -4.08 8.88 25.78
C GLY A 109 -4.19 8.81 27.30
N ARG A 110 -3.87 7.65 27.89
CA ARG A 110 -3.84 7.42 29.35
C ARG A 110 -2.92 8.39 30.06
N GLN A 111 -1.70 8.56 29.56
CA GLN A 111 -0.69 9.44 30.14
C GLN A 111 -1.15 10.91 30.17
N ARG A 112 -1.95 11.33 29.17
CA ARG A 112 -2.43 12.72 29.01
C ARG A 112 -3.82 12.98 29.59
N ARG A 113 -4.50 12.01 30.21
CA ARG A 113 -5.89 12.19 30.71
C ARG A 113 -6.04 13.37 31.69
N CYS A 114 -5.05 13.56 32.55
CA CYS A 114 -5.00 14.65 33.53
C CYS A 114 -4.33 15.93 32.98
N ASN A 115 -4.07 15.99 31.68
CA ASN A 115 -3.40 17.13 31.07
C ASN A 115 -4.40 18.05 30.34
N ILE A 116 -4.08 19.34 30.30
CA ILE A 116 -4.71 20.34 29.43
C ILE A 116 -3.65 21.09 28.65
N ARG A 117 -4.09 21.76 27.58
CA ARG A 117 -3.32 22.71 26.82
C ARG A 117 -3.94 24.09 26.93
N ILE A 118 -3.12 25.08 27.26
CA ILE A 118 -3.52 26.49 27.32
C ILE A 118 -2.80 27.24 26.20
N LEU A 119 -3.54 27.98 25.38
CA LEU A 119 -3.02 28.79 24.28
C LEU A 119 -3.30 30.27 24.54
N GLY A 120 -2.50 31.14 23.94
CA GLY A 120 -2.70 32.59 23.97
C GLY A 120 -2.05 33.31 25.16
N VAL A 121 -1.30 32.59 26.01
CA VAL A 121 -0.55 33.21 27.12
C VAL A 121 0.78 33.75 26.60
N LYS A 122 0.99 35.08 26.70
CA LYS A 122 2.22 35.76 26.29
C LYS A 122 3.47 35.05 26.81
N GLU A 123 4.53 35.02 25.98
CA GLU A 123 5.84 34.49 26.41
C GLU A 123 6.36 35.27 27.63
N GLN A 124 7.16 34.62 28.47
CA GLN A 124 7.71 35.19 29.71
C GLN A 124 6.67 35.56 30.79
N PHE A 125 5.40 35.15 30.66
CA PHE A 125 4.38 35.29 31.71
C PHE A 125 4.82 34.69 33.07
N GLU A 126 5.58 33.60 33.02
CA GLU A 126 6.13 32.89 34.16
C GLU A 126 7.43 33.50 34.71
N ALA A 127 7.93 34.59 34.12
CA ALA A 127 9.18 35.21 34.58
C ALA A 127 9.06 35.64 36.05
N GLY A 128 10.01 35.20 36.87
CA GLY A 128 10.04 35.53 38.31
C GLY A 128 9.20 34.61 39.21
N SER A 129 8.54 33.58 38.69
CA SER A 129 7.84 32.57 39.50
C SER A 129 7.93 31.18 38.90
N ARG A 130 7.54 30.15 39.66
CA ARG A 130 7.46 28.79 39.10
C ARG A 130 6.29 28.75 38.11
N PRO A 131 6.43 28.16 36.92
CA PRO A 131 5.34 28.07 35.94
C PRO A 131 4.07 27.44 36.53
N VAL A 132 4.22 26.46 37.42
CA VAL A 132 3.12 25.81 38.15
C VAL A 132 2.28 26.81 38.92
N THR A 133 2.91 27.71 39.69
CA THR A 133 2.19 28.70 40.51
C THR A 133 1.55 29.79 39.66
N SER A 134 2.23 30.26 38.61
CA SER A 134 1.67 31.28 37.71
C SER A 134 0.47 30.74 36.93
N VAL A 135 0.56 29.52 36.40
CA VAL A 135 -0.55 28.91 35.65
C VAL A 135 -1.73 28.56 36.55
N ALA A 136 -1.50 28.12 37.79
CA ALA A 136 -2.59 27.85 38.72
C ALA A 136 -3.39 29.12 39.05
N LYS A 137 -2.69 30.25 39.29
CA LYS A 137 -3.32 31.57 39.48
C LYS A 137 -4.06 32.06 38.22
N LEU A 138 -3.45 31.90 37.04
CA LEU A 138 -4.10 32.20 35.76
C LEU A 138 -5.44 31.46 35.63
N LEU A 139 -5.46 30.15 35.90
CA LEU A 139 -6.69 29.35 35.83
C LEU A 139 -7.73 29.83 36.83
N GLN A 140 -7.31 30.15 38.05
CA GLN A 140 -8.20 30.68 39.09
C GLN A 140 -8.84 32.00 38.67
N GLU A 141 -8.06 32.96 38.18
CA GLU A 141 -8.54 34.29 37.77
C GLU A 141 -9.42 34.21 36.53
N VAL A 142 -8.97 33.52 35.48
CA VAL A 142 -9.69 33.41 34.20
C VAL A 142 -11.02 32.67 34.37
N LEU A 143 -11.06 31.61 35.17
CA LEU A 143 -12.27 30.82 35.38
C LEU A 143 -13.08 31.23 36.60
N ALA A 144 -12.57 32.14 37.44
CA ALA A 144 -13.17 32.53 38.72
C ALA A 144 -13.41 31.31 39.62
N LEU A 145 -12.36 30.51 39.83
CA LEU A 145 -12.41 29.32 40.69
C LEU A 145 -12.33 29.73 42.17
N ASP A 146 -13.12 29.07 43.02
CA ASP A 146 -13.08 29.31 44.47
C ASP A 146 -11.72 28.92 45.07
N THR A 147 -11.14 27.83 44.56
CA THR A 147 -9.84 27.30 45.02
C THR A 147 -8.85 27.23 43.86
N THR A 148 -7.59 27.56 44.15
CA THR A 148 -6.49 27.41 43.20
C THR A 148 -6.27 25.91 42.87
N PRO A 149 -6.27 25.50 41.59
CA PRO A 149 -6.10 24.09 41.25
C PRO A 149 -4.70 23.58 41.58
N THR A 150 -4.63 22.31 42.00
CA THR A 150 -3.38 21.62 42.34
C THR A 150 -2.75 21.02 41.08
N LEU A 151 -1.59 21.56 40.71
CA LEU A 151 -0.88 21.20 39.48
C LEU A 151 0.42 20.45 39.79
N ASP A 152 0.61 19.29 39.17
CA ASP A 152 1.88 18.52 39.25
C ASP A 152 2.97 19.19 38.41
N ARG A 153 2.59 19.68 37.22
CA ARG A 153 3.54 20.21 36.24
C ARG A 153 2.87 21.23 35.34
N ALA A 154 3.58 22.32 35.06
CA ALA A 154 3.23 23.27 34.01
C ALA A 154 4.52 23.67 33.29
N HIS A 155 4.48 23.64 31.96
CA HIS A 155 5.63 24.00 31.13
C HIS A 155 5.14 24.42 29.75
N ARG A 156 5.94 25.22 29.04
CA ARG A 156 5.69 25.52 27.63
C ARG A 156 6.10 24.35 26.75
N GLY A 157 5.50 24.28 25.56
CA GLY A 157 5.97 23.38 24.52
C GLY A 157 7.45 23.60 24.20
N LEU A 158 8.14 22.52 23.82
CA LEU A 158 9.59 22.50 23.53
C LEU A 158 9.99 23.22 22.23
N GLN A 159 9.05 23.93 21.62
CA GLN A 159 9.29 24.68 20.38
C GLN A 159 10.21 25.88 20.66
N PRO A 160 11.00 26.33 19.66
CA PRO A 160 11.75 27.59 19.75
C PRO A 160 10.82 28.76 20.11
N ILE A 161 11.36 29.75 20.81
CA ILE A 161 10.60 30.94 21.18
C ILE A 161 10.15 31.64 19.87
N PRO A 162 8.85 31.89 19.69
CA PRO A 162 8.33 32.50 18.49
C PRO A 162 8.77 33.96 18.38
N MET A 163 8.90 34.45 17.15
CA MET A 163 9.21 35.87 16.89
C MET A 163 8.09 36.78 17.39
N ARG A 164 8.42 38.06 17.65
CA ARG A 164 7.44 39.06 18.09
C ARG A 164 6.26 39.13 17.11
N GLY A 165 5.05 38.98 17.62
CA GLY A 165 3.81 38.99 16.82
C GLY A 165 3.33 37.61 16.34
N GLN A 166 4.15 36.56 16.45
CA GLN A 166 3.70 35.19 16.23
C GLN A 166 2.95 34.64 17.47
N ARG A 167 2.22 33.54 17.27
CA ARG A 167 1.44 32.90 18.34
C ARG A 167 2.37 32.37 19.45
N PRO A 168 2.13 32.72 20.73
CA PRO A 168 2.92 32.18 21.85
C PRO A 168 2.84 30.66 21.94
N ARG A 169 3.87 30.03 22.51
CA ARG A 169 3.90 28.58 22.71
C ARG A 169 2.82 28.15 23.70
N PRO A 170 2.14 27.03 23.43
CA PRO A 170 1.13 26.52 24.34
C PRO A 170 1.77 26.05 25.65
N PHE A 171 1.05 26.23 26.75
CA PHE A 171 1.36 25.52 28.00
C PHE A 171 0.76 24.12 27.96
N ILE A 172 1.54 23.15 28.43
CA ILE A 172 1.09 21.80 28.75
C ILE A 172 1.09 21.69 30.28
N VAL A 173 -0.10 21.42 30.82
CA VAL A 173 -0.35 21.47 32.26
C VAL A 173 -0.91 20.12 32.70
N LYS A 174 -0.32 19.52 33.73
CA LYS A 174 -0.77 18.28 34.36
C LYS A 174 -1.36 18.62 35.72
N PHE A 175 -2.62 18.24 35.92
CA PHE A 175 -3.30 18.33 37.22
C PHE A 175 -2.94 17.15 38.09
N HIS A 176 -2.87 17.40 39.39
CA HIS A 176 -2.77 16.36 40.41
C HIS A 176 -4.07 15.55 40.49
N TYR A 177 -5.22 16.26 40.55
CA TYR A 177 -6.54 15.65 40.61
C TYR A 177 -7.28 15.72 39.27
N TYR A 178 -7.76 14.56 38.80
CA TYR A 178 -8.51 14.46 37.55
C TYR A 178 -9.83 15.26 37.57
N GLN A 179 -10.48 15.36 38.73
CA GLN A 179 -11.74 16.07 38.91
C GLN A 179 -11.58 17.58 38.69
N GLU A 180 -10.53 18.19 39.25
CA GLU A 180 -10.21 19.61 39.03
C GLU A 180 -10.01 19.91 37.55
N LYS A 181 -9.30 19.01 36.84
CA LYS A 181 -9.09 19.12 35.40
C LYS A 181 -10.42 19.10 34.62
N LEU A 182 -11.35 18.22 35.00
CA LEU A 182 -12.67 18.15 34.35
C LEU A 182 -13.49 19.41 34.60
N GLU A 183 -13.44 19.93 35.82
CA GLU A 183 -14.14 21.15 36.20
C GLU A 183 -13.61 22.37 35.44
N VAL A 184 -12.29 22.51 35.35
CA VAL A 184 -11.63 23.54 34.53
C VAL A 184 -12.09 23.49 33.07
N LEU A 185 -12.11 22.30 32.46
CA LEU A 185 -12.59 22.16 31.07
C LEU A 185 -14.07 22.47 30.92
N ARG A 186 -14.90 22.07 31.90
CA ARG A 186 -16.35 22.33 31.89
C ARG A 186 -16.63 23.83 31.99
N LEU A 187 -15.94 24.54 32.87
CA LEU A 187 -16.09 26.00 33.04
C LEU A 187 -15.56 26.74 31.82
N ALA A 188 -14.39 26.35 31.29
CA ALA A 188 -13.85 26.93 30.07
C ALA A 188 -14.82 26.80 28.87
N ALA A 189 -15.52 25.67 28.75
CA ALA A 189 -16.50 25.47 27.70
C ALA A 189 -17.79 26.29 27.88
N LYS A 190 -18.17 26.64 29.12
CA LYS A 190 -19.39 27.39 29.43
C LYS A 190 -19.20 28.90 29.41
N LYS A 191 -18.04 29.39 29.86
CA LYS A 191 -17.80 30.82 30.15
C LYS A 191 -17.65 31.69 28.89
N GLY A 192 -17.51 31.09 27.70
CA GLY A 192 -17.33 31.82 26.45
C GLY A 192 -15.87 32.21 26.21
N PRO A 193 -15.59 33.28 25.44
CA PRO A 193 -14.23 33.74 25.20
C PRO A 193 -13.53 34.09 26.51
N LEU A 194 -12.43 33.41 26.80
CA LEU A 194 -11.62 33.69 27.99
C LEU A 194 -10.58 34.74 27.64
N SER A 195 -10.36 35.70 28.54
CA SER A 195 -9.31 36.72 28.39
C SER A 195 -8.49 36.85 29.67
N TYR A 196 -7.22 37.21 29.50
CA TYR A 196 -6.30 37.47 30.58
C TYR A 196 -5.40 38.64 30.20
N ASN A 197 -5.41 39.73 30.98
CA ASN A 197 -4.65 40.95 30.70
C ASN A 197 -4.83 41.47 29.25
N GLY A 198 -6.05 41.36 28.73
CA GLY A 198 -6.40 41.76 27.36
C GLY A 198 -6.09 40.74 26.26
N ASP A 199 -5.41 39.63 26.57
CA ASP A 199 -5.11 38.57 25.61
C ASP A 199 -6.15 37.45 25.66
N THR A 200 -6.55 36.92 24.49
CA THR A 200 -7.47 35.77 24.40
C THR A 200 -6.78 34.49 24.83
N VAL A 201 -7.34 33.81 25.83
CA VAL A 201 -6.87 32.52 26.34
C VAL A 201 -7.79 31.41 25.82
N LEU A 202 -7.22 30.29 25.39
CA LEU A 202 -7.98 29.11 24.98
C LEU A 202 -7.50 27.89 25.76
N ILE A 203 -8.44 27.14 26.33
CA ILE A 203 -8.16 25.95 27.13
C ILE A 203 -8.77 24.73 26.45
N PHE A 204 -7.95 23.73 26.18
CA PHE A 204 -8.36 22.48 25.53
C PHE A 204 -7.82 21.26 26.27
N PRO A 205 -8.45 20.08 26.12
CA PRO A 205 -7.82 18.83 26.55
C PRO A 205 -6.51 18.58 25.78
N ASP A 206 -5.50 18.05 26.46
CA ASP A 206 -4.27 17.58 25.83
C ASP A 206 -4.48 16.17 25.25
N LEU A 207 -4.74 16.08 23.95
CA LEU A 207 -5.05 14.83 23.27
C LEU A 207 -3.84 14.32 22.47
N PRO A 208 -3.71 13.00 22.25
CA PRO A 208 -2.81 12.47 21.23
C PRO A 208 -3.06 13.12 19.88
N SER A 209 -2.00 13.32 19.10
CA SER A 209 -2.09 14.07 17.84
C SER A 209 -3.03 13.41 16.82
N THR A 210 -3.03 12.07 16.78
CA THR A 210 -3.90 11.23 15.94
C THR A 210 -5.38 11.38 16.34
N VAL A 211 -5.68 11.35 17.63
CA VAL A 211 -7.01 11.58 18.19
C VAL A 211 -7.47 13.01 17.89
N ALA A 212 -6.62 14.01 18.07
CA ALA A 212 -6.94 15.41 17.79
C ALA A 212 -7.27 15.63 16.31
N LYS A 213 -6.50 15.03 15.39
CA LYS A 213 -6.77 15.04 13.94
C LYS A 213 -8.12 14.39 13.62
N ARG A 214 -8.38 13.18 14.15
CA ARG A 214 -9.68 12.48 13.98
C ARG A 214 -10.85 13.26 14.56
N ARG A 215 -10.69 13.99 15.67
CA ARG A 215 -11.75 14.89 16.18
C ARG A 215 -11.95 16.13 15.31
N GLY A 216 -10.92 16.53 14.56
CA GLY A 216 -10.93 17.66 13.66
C GLY A 216 -11.78 17.42 12.40
N THR A 217 -11.91 16.17 11.95
CA THR A 217 -12.74 15.81 10.78
C THR A 217 -14.23 16.09 11.04
N PHE A 218 -14.69 15.97 12.28
CA PHE A 218 -16.05 16.32 12.70
C PHE A 218 -16.32 17.84 12.76
N ARG A 219 -15.39 18.71 12.35
CA ARG A 219 -15.58 20.17 12.41
C ARG A 219 -16.84 20.61 11.65
N GLY A 220 -17.01 20.16 10.41
CA GLY A 220 -18.16 20.52 9.59
C GLY A 220 -19.49 20.06 10.20
N VAL A 221 -19.54 18.84 10.75
CA VAL A 221 -20.74 18.33 11.45
C VAL A 221 -21.07 19.17 12.67
N LYS A 222 -20.06 19.59 13.46
CA LYS A 222 -20.26 20.47 14.62
C LYS A 222 -20.73 21.86 14.22
N ASP A 223 -20.27 22.38 13.07
CA ASP A 223 -20.73 23.67 12.55
C ASP A 223 -22.22 23.63 12.18
N LEU A 224 -22.70 22.51 11.64
CA LEU A 224 -24.13 22.28 11.38
C LEU A 224 -24.92 22.16 12.69
N LEU A 225 -24.44 21.31 13.62
CA LEU A 225 -25.09 21.08 14.92
C LEU A 225 -25.22 22.36 15.76
N ARG A 226 -24.26 23.29 15.66
CA ARG A 226 -24.34 24.61 16.32
C ARG A 226 -25.51 25.47 15.84
N LYS A 227 -26.04 25.21 14.64
CA LYS A 227 -27.16 25.95 14.04
C LYS A 227 -28.52 25.30 14.35
N CYS A 228 -28.53 24.07 14.87
CA CYS A 228 -29.77 23.36 15.21
C CYS A 228 -30.22 23.75 16.62
N PRO A 229 -31.46 24.23 16.81
CA PRO A 229 -32.04 24.44 18.13
C PRO A 229 -32.24 23.09 18.84
N ASP A 230 -32.19 23.09 20.17
CA ASP A 230 -32.47 21.93 21.05
C ASP A 230 -31.63 20.66 20.83
N VAL A 231 -30.52 20.75 20.10
CA VAL A 231 -29.57 19.66 19.92
C VAL A 231 -28.35 19.85 20.83
N LYS A 232 -28.08 18.85 21.67
CA LYS A 232 -26.86 18.77 22.47
C LYS A 232 -25.87 17.84 21.80
N PHE A 233 -24.60 18.21 21.74
CA PHE A 233 -23.57 17.35 21.20
C PHE A 233 -22.28 17.41 22.02
N GLY A 234 -21.47 16.35 21.92
CA GLY A 234 -20.20 16.25 22.62
C GLY A 234 -19.25 15.25 21.97
N MET A 235 -17.94 15.45 22.15
CA MET A 235 -16.92 14.53 21.65
C MET A 235 -16.42 13.60 22.76
N LEU A 236 -16.82 12.33 22.69
CA LEU A 236 -16.31 11.27 23.53
C LEU A 236 -14.93 10.81 23.06
N TYR A 237 -14.11 10.36 24.01
CA TYR A 237 -12.80 9.77 23.71
C TYR A 237 -12.96 8.40 23.00
N PRO A 238 -12.10 8.05 22.03
CA PRO A 238 -11.06 8.89 21.42
C PRO A 238 -11.65 9.96 20.48
N ALA A 239 -12.46 9.58 19.49
CA ALA A 239 -13.06 10.51 18.54
C ALA A 239 -14.47 10.05 18.13
N ARG A 240 -15.40 10.05 19.10
CA ARG A 240 -16.80 9.65 18.89
C ARG A 240 -17.71 10.84 19.11
N LEU A 241 -18.48 11.24 18.11
CA LEU A 241 -19.42 12.35 18.21
C LEU A 241 -20.75 11.82 18.76
N ARG A 242 -21.12 12.28 19.96
CA ARG A 242 -22.44 12.06 20.54
C ARG A 242 -23.35 13.21 20.17
N ILE A 243 -24.55 12.89 19.67
CA ILE A 243 -25.62 13.83 19.36
C ILE A 243 -26.86 13.39 20.16
N THR A 244 -27.45 14.31 20.90
CA THR A 244 -28.67 14.11 21.67
C THR A 244 -29.71 15.11 21.16
N SER A 245 -30.80 14.59 20.59
CA SER A 245 -31.95 15.37 20.10
C SER A 245 -33.25 14.78 20.63
N SER A 246 -34.40 15.30 20.19
CA SER A 246 -35.73 14.76 20.48
C SER A 246 -35.88 13.29 20.04
N LEU A 247 -35.13 12.86 19.03
CA LEU A 247 -35.10 11.48 18.52
C LEU A 247 -34.27 10.51 19.38
N GLY A 248 -33.65 11.02 20.45
CA GLY A 248 -32.78 10.25 21.34
C GLY A 248 -31.29 10.54 21.15
N GLU A 249 -30.47 9.66 21.74
CA GLU A 249 -29.00 9.76 21.69
C GLU A 249 -28.42 8.86 20.61
N LYS A 250 -27.56 9.41 19.74
CA LYS A 250 -26.78 8.66 18.77
C LYS A 250 -25.29 8.99 18.85
N ILE A 251 -24.45 7.99 18.61
CA ILE A 251 -22.99 8.10 18.66
C ILE A 251 -22.41 7.68 17.32
N PHE A 252 -21.56 8.54 16.75
CA PHE A 252 -20.92 8.32 15.45
C PHE A 252 -19.40 8.26 15.59
N THR A 253 -18.80 7.27 14.94
CA THR A 253 -17.34 7.15 14.74
C THR A 253 -16.90 7.71 13.39
N ASP A 254 -17.79 7.66 12.39
CA ASP A 254 -17.55 8.16 11.04
C ASP A 254 -18.14 9.58 10.85
N PRO A 255 -17.35 10.56 10.37
CA PRO A 255 -17.84 11.92 10.14
C PRO A 255 -18.91 12.03 9.04
N GLU A 256 -18.81 11.26 7.96
CA GLU A 256 -19.78 11.35 6.85
C GLU A 256 -21.13 10.78 7.28
N ALA A 257 -21.16 9.61 7.92
CA ALA A 257 -22.39 9.06 8.50
C ALA A 257 -23.05 10.03 9.52
N ALA A 258 -22.25 10.74 10.31
CA ALA A 258 -22.76 11.75 11.23
C ALA A 258 -23.36 12.95 10.49
N LYS A 259 -22.71 13.40 9.41
CA LYS A 259 -23.17 14.51 8.57
C LYS A 259 -24.49 14.17 7.89
N ASP A 260 -24.59 12.98 7.29
CA ASP A 260 -25.80 12.50 6.64
C ASP A 260 -26.97 12.42 7.63
N TYR A 261 -26.72 11.92 8.84
CA TYR A 261 -27.72 11.90 9.90
C TYR A 261 -28.22 13.31 10.26
N VAL A 262 -27.31 14.27 10.43
CA VAL A 262 -27.66 15.67 10.77
C VAL A 262 -28.47 16.31 9.64
N VAL A 263 -28.06 16.16 8.39
CA VAL A 263 -28.77 16.73 7.24
C VAL A 263 -30.18 16.12 7.12
N LYS A 264 -30.29 14.79 7.20
CA LYS A 264 -31.56 14.08 7.00
C LYS A 264 -32.56 14.31 8.12
N HIS A 265 -32.12 14.32 9.37
CA HIS A 265 -33.02 14.26 10.54
C HIS A 265 -33.09 15.54 11.36
N LEU A 266 -32.10 16.44 11.25
CA LEU A 266 -32.02 17.64 12.09
C LEU A 266 -32.07 18.96 11.31
N VAL A 267 -31.73 18.93 10.01
CA VAL A 267 -31.80 20.12 9.13
C VAL A 267 -32.95 20.00 8.13
N GLY A 268 -33.23 18.82 7.59
CA GLY A 268 -34.25 18.59 6.56
C GLY A 268 -35.64 18.16 7.07
N GLY A 269 -35.89 18.12 8.37
CA GLY A 269 -37.12 17.59 8.97
C GLY A 269 -38.26 18.61 9.22
N VAL A 270 -38.25 19.80 8.61
CA VAL A 270 -39.22 20.89 8.90
C VAL A 270 -40.44 20.88 7.95
N GLN A 271 -40.62 19.88 7.08
CA GLN A 271 -41.82 19.77 6.25
C GLN A 271 -42.29 18.32 6.12
N GLN A 272 -43.15 17.89 7.04
CA GLN A 272 -44.20 16.89 6.82
C GLN A 272 -45.04 16.79 8.09
N ASP A 273 -45.94 17.75 8.27
CA ASP A 273 -47.14 17.65 9.10
C ASP A 273 -48.10 18.73 8.57
N ASP A 274 -48.78 18.40 7.48
CA ASP A 274 -50.03 19.00 7.00
C ASP A 274 -50.57 18.04 5.92
N ASP A 275 -51.46 17.14 6.35
CA ASP A 275 -52.71 16.71 5.68
C ASP A 275 -53.38 15.56 6.46
#